data_AF-F0M8I7-F1
#
_entry.id   AF-F0M8I7-F1
#
_cell.length_a   1.000
_cell.length_b   1.000
_cell.length_c   1.000
_cell.angle_alpha   90.00
_cell.angle_beta   90.00
_cell.angle_gamma   90.00
#
_symmetry.space_group_name_H-M   'P 1'
#
loop_
_entity.id
_entity.type
_entity.pdbx_description
1 polymer ?
#
loop_
_entity_poly.entity_id
_entity_poly.type
_entity_poly.pdbx_seq_one_letter_code
_entity_poly.pdbx_strand_id
1 'polypeptide(L)' 'MNIDKSQILELLRNNGDNDKAAQAEAELPDQVDTEQHAGLLSKLGINPADLLGRLPGGLGDKLGGLGL' A
#
# COMPACT_ATOMS: atom_id res chain seq x y z
N MET A 1 7.32 1.48 10.34
CA MET A 1 6.13 2.37 10.13
C MET A 1 4.87 1.50 10.04
N ASN A 2 3.73 1.96 10.57
CA ASN A 2 2.47 1.20 10.56
C ASN A 2 1.41 1.88 9.68
N ILE A 3 0.75 1.08 8.85
CA ILE A 3 -0.30 1.52 7.94
C ILE A 3 -1.55 0.68 8.21
N ASP A 4 -2.72 1.31 8.21
CA ASP A 4 -3.97 0.58 8.32
C ASP A 4 -4.18 -0.35 7.12
N LYS A 5 -4.60 -1.59 7.40
CA LYS A 5 -4.94 -2.57 6.37
C LYS A 5 -5.93 -2.01 5.34
N SER A 6 -6.93 -1.27 5.80
CA SER A 6 -7.94 -0.63 4.94
C SER A 6 -7.33 0.26 3.86
N GLN A 7 -6.28 1.03 4.19
CA GLN A 7 -5.59 1.89 3.21
C GLN A 7 -4.88 1.07 2.14
N ILE A 8 -4.29 -0.07 2.53
CA ILE A 8 -3.64 -0.99 1.59
C ILE A 8 -4.67 -1.63 0.67
N LEU A 9 -5.81 -2.06 1.21
CA LEU A 9 -6.92 -2.61 0.45
C LEU A 9 -7.46 -1.60 -0.56
N GLU A 10 -7.66 -0.36 -0.14
CA GLU A 10 -8.13 0.72 -0.99
C GLU A 10 -7.13 1.02 -2.11
N LEU A 11 -5.83 1.06 -1.81
CA LEU A 11 -4.78 1.21 -2.81
C LEU A 11 -4.81 0.08 -3.85
N LEU A 12 -4.93 -1.18 -3.41
CA LEU A 12 -5.00 -2.33 -4.32
C LEU A 12 -6.25 -2.26 -5.21
N ARG A 13 -7.42 -1.99 -4.62
CA ARG A 13 -8.69 -1.82 -5.36
C ARG A 13 -8.60 -0.66 -6.36
N ASN A 14 -8.02 0.47 -5.98
CA ASN A 14 -7.84 1.63 -6.86
C ASN A 14 -6.88 1.36 -8.03
N ASN A 15 -5.90 0.46 -7.86
CA ASN A 15 -5.02 0.02 -8.94
C ASN A 15 -5.64 -1.10 -9.81
N GLY A 16 -6.87 -1.55 -9.50
CA GLY A 16 -7.53 -2.67 -10.20
C GLY A 16 -7.09 -4.06 -9.70
N ASP A 17 -6.22 -4.13 -8.69
CA ASP A 17 -5.68 -5.34 -8.08
C ASP A 17 -6.67 -5.95 -7.06
N ASN A 18 -7.93 -6.17 -7.48
CA ASN A 18 -8.99 -6.65 -6.59
C ASN A 18 -8.68 -8.03 -5.97
N ASP A 19 -8.03 -8.93 -6.72
CA ASP A 19 -7.65 -10.26 -6.23
C ASP A 19 -6.62 -10.15 -5.09
N LYS A 20 -5.63 -9.28 -5.24
CA LYS A 20 -4.63 -9.02 -4.21
C LYS A 20 -5.25 -8.31 -3.02
N ALA A 21 -6.25 -7.45 -3.22
CA ALA A 21 -6.98 -6.82 -2.12
C ALA A 21 -7.69 -7.89 -1.28
N ALA A 22 -8.38 -8.85 -1.90
CA ALA A 22 -9.00 -9.95 -1.16
C ALA A 22 -7.97 -10.80 -0.39
N GLN A 23 -6.81 -11.07 -1.00
CA GLN A 23 -5.73 -11.78 -0.33
C GLN A 23 -5.16 -10.99 0.85
N ALA A 24 -4.90 -9.70 0.65
CA ALA A 24 -4.42 -8.78 1.67
C ALA A 24 -5.40 -8.68 2.85
N GLU A 25 -6.71 -8.73 2.60
CA GLU A 25 -7.73 -8.66 3.63
C GLU A 25 -7.68 -9.87 4.58
N ALA A 26 -7.34 -11.04 4.06
CA ALA A 26 -7.21 -12.28 4.81
C ALA A 26 -5.84 -12.47 5.47
N GLU A 27 -4.76 -12.02 4.84
CA GLU A 27 -3.38 -12.26 5.31
C GLU A 27 -2.82 -11.12 6.15
N LEU A 28 -3.21 -9.86 5.89
CA LEU A 28 -2.64 -8.72 6.60
C LEU A 28 -3.33 -8.52 7.96
N PRO A 29 -2.56 -8.20 9.01
CA PRO A 29 -3.12 -7.73 10.28
C PRO A 29 -3.77 -6.35 10.11
N ASP A 30 -4.60 -5.94 11.06
CA ASP A 30 -5.29 -4.63 11.00
C ASP A 30 -4.31 -3.45 10.92
N GLN A 31 -3.17 -3.58 11.60
CA GLN A 31 -2.05 -2.64 11.54
C GLN A 31 -0.85 -3.30 10.87
N VAL A 32 -0.53 -2.87 9.66
CA VAL A 32 0.54 -3.43 8.86
C VAL A 32 1.81 -2.64 9.07
N ASP A 33 2.73 -3.23 9.84
CA ASP A 33 4.11 -2.79 9.91
C ASP A 33 4.85 -3.04 8.58
N THR A 34 5.24 -1.97 7.90
CA THR A 34 5.97 -2.00 6.62
C THR A 34 7.35 -2.66 6.69
N GLU A 35 7.97 -2.70 7.87
CA GLU A 35 9.28 -3.30 8.08
C GLU A 35 9.14 -4.77 8.49
N GLN A 36 8.27 -5.05 9.47
CA GLN A 36 8.07 -6.43 9.95
C GLN A 36 7.27 -7.29 8.97
N HIS A 37 6.31 -6.71 8.25
CA HIS A 37 5.47 -7.41 7.27
C HIS A 37 5.92 -7.15 5.83
N ALA A 38 7.15 -6.67 5.61
CA ALA A 38 7.70 -6.45 4.27
C ALA A 38 7.56 -7.67 3.36
N GLY A 39 7.71 -8.89 3.91
CA GLY A 39 7.52 -10.13 3.17
C GLY A 39 6.08 -10.39 2.71
N LEU A 40 5.08 -10.06 3.55
CA LEU A 40 3.66 -10.18 3.19
C LEU A 40 3.30 -9.13 2.12
N LEU A 41 3.75 -7.90 2.30
CA LEU A 41 3.58 -6.82 1.33
C LEU A 41 4.21 -7.19 -0.03
N SER A 42 5.41 -7.75 -0.01
CA SER A 42 6.11 -8.17 -1.24
C SER A 42 5.36 -9.27 -1.99
N LYS A 43 4.70 -10.22 -1.30
CA LYS A 43 3.86 -11.24 -1.93
C LYS A 43 2.66 -10.64 -2.67
N LEU A 44 2.11 -9.57 -2.12
CA LEU A 44 1.04 -8.78 -2.73
C LEU A 44 1.56 -7.83 -3.82
N GLY A 45 2.86 -7.84 -4.13
CA GLY A 45 3.49 -6.92 -5.07
C GLY A 45 3.49 -5.47 -4.58
N ILE A 46 3.36 -5.24 -3.27
CA ILE A 46 3.40 -3.92 -2.65
C ILE A 46 4.81 -3.69 -2.12
N ASN A 47 5.47 -2.64 -2.61
CA ASN A 47 6.73 -2.21 -2.02
C ASN A 47 6.46 -1.25 -0.85
N PRO A 48 7.06 -1.49 0.33
CA PRO A 48 7.03 -0.55 1.45
C PRO A 48 7.44 0.88 1.08
N ALA A 49 8.41 1.01 0.16
CA ALA A 49 8.86 2.28 -0.36
C ALA A 49 7.79 3.02 -1.19
N ASP A 50 6.96 2.28 -1.95
CA ASP A 50 5.87 2.87 -2.74
C ASP A 50 4.73 3.37 -1.83
N LEU A 51 4.46 2.68 -0.72
CA LEU A 51 3.51 3.12 0.28
C LEU A 51 3.94 4.47 0.88
N LEU A 52 5.24 4.65 1.14
CA LEU A 52 5.81 5.89 1.65
C LEU A 52 5.63 7.07 0.68
N GLY A 53 5.58 6.80 -0.63
CA GLY A 53 5.37 7.82 -1.66
C GLY A 53 3.90 8.13 -1.94
N ARG A 54 3.02 7.13 -1.87
CA ARG A 54 1.61 7.24 -2.26
C ARG A 54 0.65 7.62 -1.12
N LEU A 55 1.04 7.46 0.13
CA LEU A 55 0.22 7.88 1.27
C LEU A 55 0.19 9.42 1.40
N PRO A 56 -0.94 10.01 1.83
CA PRO A 56 -1.05 11.46 2.03
C PRO A 56 -0.03 11.91 3.10
N GLY A 57 1.01 12.62 2.65
CA GLY A 57 2.21 12.96 3.45
C GLY A 57 3.53 12.45 2.86
N GLY A 58 3.44 11.55 1.88
CA GLY A 58 4.54 11.03 1.06
C GLY A 58 4.87 11.90 -0.15
N LEU A 59 6.14 11.90 -0.55
CA LEU A 59 6.67 12.71 -1.66
C LEU A 59 6.05 12.44 -3.04
N GLY A 60 5.18 11.43 -3.22
CA GLY A 60 4.58 11.09 -4.51
C GLY A 60 3.49 12.05 -4.98
N ASP A 61 2.75 12.68 -4.06
CA ASP A 61 1.70 13.66 -4.41
C ASP A 61 2.29 14.96 -4.98
N LYS A 62 3.56 15.26 -4.67
CA LYS A 62 4.27 16.45 -5.18
C LYS A 62 4.94 16.23 -6.54
N LEU A 63 5.06 14.99 -7.03
CA LEU A 63 5.73 14.68 -8.30
C LEU A 63 4.76 14.29 -9.42
N GLY A 64 3.52 13.90 -9.10
CA GLY A 64 2.47 13.59 -10.09
C GLY A 64 1.65 14.79 -10.58
N GLY A 65 1.78 15.96 -9.93
CA GLY A 65 0.97 17.16 -10.20
C GLY A 65 1.53 18.16 -11.21
N LEU A 66 2.64 17.85 -11.89
CA LEU A 66 3.18 18.69 -12.98
C LEU A 66 2.93 18.05 -14.34
N GLY A 67 1.68 17.66 -14.58
CA GLY A 67 1.15 17.49 -15.92
C GLY A 67 0.53 18.82 -16.38
N LEU A 68 1.30 19.54 -17.20
CA LEU A 68 0.98 20.67 -18.09
C LEU A 68 -0.48 21.14 -18.19
#